data_AF-F6HEG9-F1
#
_entry.id   AF-F6HEG9-F1
#
_cell.length_a   1.000
_cell.length_b   1.000
_cell.length_c   1.000
_cell.angle_alpha   90.00
_cell.angle_beta   90.00
_cell.angle_gamma   90.00
#
_symmetry.space_group_name_H-M   'P 1'
#
loop_
_entity.id
_entity.type
_entity.pdbx_description
1 polymer ?
#
loop_
_entity_poly.entity_id
_entity_poly.type
_entity_poly.pdbx_seq_one_letter_code
_entity_poly.pdbx_strand_id
1 'polypeptide(L)'
;MSETSGKITPRKAIVEPIVHPSKLNPTLQITMFQLNGNFMEWSQFVRIVMKSKRKMKYILRTSPPPSINDPKYEHWEAKNSMGDADVICGGPPCQGISGYNRHRNADSPFDDERNRQIIVFMDIVNFLKPKYVLMENVVDILQFAKGSVGRYALSRLVRMNYQARLGIMAAGCYGLPQYRLRVFFWGAHPDERLPQFALPTHDVILKYGAPTAFERNIVAYDEGQSPDLEKALVLGDAIADLPPVSNNETREQMSYRRPPETEFQKYIRATKWEMMGSACKGTRKAEKSVLYDHLPLPLNEDDYLRVCRIPKKKGANFRDLPGVVVGANNVARRDPKTEMELPSGKQMVPDYALNFSEGKSTKPFARLWWDETVPTVLTKPDPHCQAYLHPEQDRVLTVRESARLQGFPDYYKFCGQVKERYCQIGNAVAVPVARALGYAMGLAVQKLSRAEPLLTLPPKFSHSTTAQLLQASVSDA
;
A
#
# COMPACT_ATOMS: atom_id res chain seq x y z
N MET A 1 -32.70 -32.02 -34.70
CA MET A 1 -31.98 -32.78 -33.65
C MET A 1 -30.52 -32.37 -33.74
N SER A 2 -30.20 -31.22 -33.19
CA SER A 2 -29.57 -31.01 -31.86
C SER A 2 -28.04 -31.12 -31.91
N GLU A 3 -27.41 -30.07 -32.45
CA GLU A 3 -26.04 -29.69 -32.12
C GLU A 3 -26.00 -29.12 -30.70
N THR A 4 -25.29 -29.79 -29.79
CA THR A 4 -25.05 -29.33 -28.43
C THR A 4 -23.92 -28.30 -28.44
N SER A 5 -24.27 -27.04 -28.67
CA SER A 5 -23.42 -25.88 -28.36
C SER A 5 -23.24 -25.77 -26.84
N GLY A 6 -22.11 -26.25 -26.35
CA GLY A 6 -21.67 -26.01 -24.97
C GLY A 6 -21.32 -24.54 -24.77
N LYS A 7 -22.30 -23.71 -24.42
CA LYS A 7 -22.07 -22.33 -23.96
C LYS A 7 -21.27 -22.38 -22.65
N ILE A 8 -19.96 -22.16 -22.72
CA ILE A 8 -19.14 -21.88 -21.54
C ILE A 8 -19.46 -20.45 -21.09
N THR A 9 -20.20 -20.33 -20.00
CA THR A 9 -20.52 -19.06 -19.37
C THR A 9 -19.26 -18.51 -18.70
N PRO A 10 -18.76 -17.29 -19.02
CA PRO A 10 -17.64 -16.71 -18.31
C PRO A 10 -18.07 -16.40 -16.87
N ARG A 11 -17.45 -17.08 -15.89
CA ARG A 11 -17.68 -16.84 -14.46
C ARG A 11 -17.03 -15.50 -14.12
N LYS A 12 -17.89 -14.47 -13.98
CA LYS A 12 -17.53 -13.12 -13.53
C LYS A 12 -16.61 -13.16 -12.29
N ALA A 13 -15.42 -12.58 -12.39
CA ALA A 13 -14.59 -12.27 -11.23
C ALA A 13 -15.21 -11.09 -10.46
N ILE A 14 -15.78 -11.37 -9.29
CA ILE A 14 -16.15 -10.35 -8.31
C ILE A 14 -14.92 -10.12 -7.45
N VAL A 15 -14.35 -8.91 -7.52
CA VAL A 15 -13.29 -8.46 -6.61
C VAL A 15 -13.92 -8.15 -5.25
N GLU A 16 -13.76 -9.04 -4.29
CA GLU A 16 -14.02 -8.79 -2.86
C GLU A 16 -12.72 -9.02 -2.06
N PRO A 17 -12.18 -7.99 -1.38
CA PRO A 17 -11.08 -8.18 -0.45
C PRO A 17 -11.65 -8.82 0.80
N ILE A 18 -11.20 -10.02 1.16
CA ILE A 18 -11.60 -10.61 2.43
C ILE A 18 -10.37 -11.09 3.18
N VAL A 19 -9.98 -10.28 4.15
CA VAL A 19 -8.99 -10.63 5.17
C VAL A 19 -9.77 -10.95 6.45
N HIS A 20 -9.90 -12.24 6.78
CA HIS A 20 -10.33 -12.63 8.13
C HIS A 20 -9.13 -12.64 9.08
N PRO A 21 -9.19 -11.90 10.19
CA PRO A 21 -8.15 -11.86 11.20
C PRO A 21 -8.47 -12.86 12.31
N SER A 22 -7.69 -13.92 12.40
CA SER A 22 -7.56 -14.63 13.66
C SER A 22 -6.08 -14.96 13.91
N LYS A 23 -5.57 -14.31 14.96
CA LYS A 23 -4.33 -14.56 15.72
C LYS A 23 -3.02 -14.65 14.92
N LEU A 24 -2.20 -13.61 15.12
CA LEU A 24 -0.73 -13.55 15.00
C LEU A 24 -0.04 -14.73 14.28
N ASN A 25 0.17 -14.55 12.98
CA ASN A 25 1.33 -15.07 12.26
C ASN A 25 1.49 -14.23 10.99
N PRO A 26 2.71 -13.84 10.57
CA PRO A 26 2.90 -13.07 9.34
C PRO A 26 2.39 -13.92 8.17
N THR A 27 1.17 -13.62 7.73
CA THR A 27 0.52 -14.39 6.67
C THR A 27 1.04 -13.84 5.36
N LEU A 28 1.82 -14.64 4.64
CA LEU A 28 2.21 -14.35 3.27
C LEU A 28 0.95 -14.24 2.41
N GLN A 29 0.74 -13.07 1.81
CA GLN A 29 -0.32 -12.84 0.84
C GLN A 29 0.27 -12.90 -0.56
N ILE A 30 -0.19 -13.86 -1.34
CA ILE A 30 0.16 -14.03 -2.75
C ILE A 30 -1.13 -13.92 -3.55
N THR A 31 -1.05 -13.19 -4.64
CA THR A 31 -2.10 -13.12 -5.65
C THR A 31 -1.62 -13.79 -6.92
N MET A 32 -2.44 -14.68 -7.46
CA MET A 32 -2.19 -15.40 -8.69
C MET A 32 -3.18 -14.92 -9.76
N PHE A 33 -2.70 -14.75 -10.98
CA PHE A 33 -3.51 -14.36 -12.12
C PHE A 33 -3.31 -15.33 -13.29
N GLN A 34 -4.39 -15.54 -14.04
CA GLN A 34 -4.38 -16.17 -15.36
C GLN A 34 -4.58 -15.08 -16.42
N LEU A 35 -3.87 -15.18 -17.54
CA LEU A 35 -3.97 -14.29 -18.68
C LEU A 35 -4.92 -14.91 -19.72
N ASN A 36 -6.08 -14.31 -19.90
CA ASN A 36 -7.04 -14.67 -20.96
C ASN A 36 -7.01 -13.59 -22.06
N GLY A 37 -6.10 -13.76 -23.03
CA GLY A 37 -5.85 -12.75 -24.05
C GLY A 37 -5.28 -11.46 -23.44
N ASN A 38 -5.97 -10.33 -23.63
CA ASN A 38 -5.57 -9.02 -23.08
C ASN A 38 -6.11 -8.76 -21.66
N PHE A 39 -6.83 -9.71 -21.06
CA PHE A 39 -7.45 -9.54 -19.74
C PHE A 39 -6.77 -10.42 -18.70
N MET A 40 -6.52 -9.84 -17.52
CA MET A 40 -6.13 -10.60 -16.33
C MET A 40 -7.40 -11.11 -15.65
N GLU A 41 -7.56 -12.42 -15.57
CA GLU A 41 -8.56 -13.04 -14.71
C GLU A 41 -7.94 -13.42 -13.36
N TRP A 42 -8.61 -12.98 -12.29
CA TRP A 42 -8.20 -13.29 -10.92
C TRP A 42 -8.43 -14.78 -10.66
N SER A 43 -7.37 -15.54 -10.43
CA SER A 43 -7.51 -17.00 -10.38
C SER A 43 -7.71 -17.53 -8.97
N GLN A 44 -7.06 -16.99 -7.92
CA GLN A 44 -7.26 -17.40 -6.51
C GLN A 44 -6.46 -16.58 -5.47
N PHE A 45 -6.98 -16.52 -4.23
CA PHE A 45 -6.20 -16.23 -3.01
C PHE A 45 -5.76 -17.55 -2.39
N VAL A 46 -4.46 -17.71 -2.15
CA VAL A 46 -3.91 -18.95 -1.61
C VAL A 46 -3.21 -18.67 -0.29
N ARG A 47 -3.74 -19.21 0.82
CA ARG A 47 -3.01 -19.26 2.09
C ARG A 47 -2.19 -20.54 2.11
N ILE A 48 -0.87 -20.42 2.05
CA ILE A 48 0.02 -21.59 1.91
C ILE A 48 0.60 -21.93 3.29
N VAL A 49 0.44 -23.20 3.70
CA VAL A 49 0.98 -23.74 4.95
C VAL A 49 1.94 -24.87 4.58
N MET A 50 3.24 -24.63 4.70
CA MET A 50 4.25 -25.66 4.49
C MET A 50 4.29 -26.62 5.69
N LYS A 51 3.95 -27.90 5.48
CA LYS A 51 4.10 -28.95 6.51
C LYS A 51 5.46 -29.67 6.43
N SER A 52 6.11 -29.72 5.25
CA SER A 52 7.45 -30.30 5.09
C SER A 52 8.15 -29.84 3.80
N LYS A 53 9.47 -30.10 3.69
CA LYS A 53 10.32 -29.78 2.52
C LYS A 53 9.82 -30.36 1.17
N ARG A 54 8.85 -31.29 1.18
CA ARG A 54 8.34 -31.97 -0.03
C ARG A 54 6.82 -31.90 -0.22
N LYS A 55 6.06 -31.38 0.75
CA LYS A 55 4.60 -31.28 0.65
C LYS A 55 4.14 -29.86 1.02
N MET A 56 3.77 -29.09 0.00
CA MET A 56 3.00 -27.86 0.17
C MET A 56 1.52 -28.21 0.28
N LYS A 57 0.87 -27.82 1.39
CA LYS A 57 -0.59 -27.76 1.45
C LYS A 57 -1.01 -26.30 1.35
N TYR A 58 -2.06 -26.05 0.59
CA TYR A 58 -2.61 -24.72 0.43
C TYR A 58 -4.11 -24.72 0.71
N ILE A 59 -4.58 -23.64 1.33
CA ILE A 59 -5.99 -23.43 1.62
C ILE A 59 -6.53 -22.51 0.53
N LEU A 60 -7.35 -23.09 -0.35
CA LEU A 60 -8.24 -22.35 -1.23
C LEU A 60 -9.45 -21.91 -0.41
N ARG A 61 -9.84 -20.64 -0.52
CA ARG A 61 -10.97 -20.12 0.27
C ARG A 61 -12.30 -20.61 -0.32
N THR A 62 -12.93 -21.57 0.35
CA THR A 62 -14.38 -21.79 0.30
C THR A 62 -15.01 -21.11 1.51
N SER A 63 -16.17 -20.46 1.34
CA SER A 63 -16.95 -19.97 2.48
C SER A 63 -17.91 -21.07 2.97
N PRO A 64 -17.89 -21.45 4.26
CA PRO A 64 -17.00 -20.99 5.35
C PRO A 64 -15.66 -21.78 5.39
N PRO A 65 -14.58 -21.20 5.94
CA PRO A 65 -13.27 -21.85 6.04
C PRO A 65 -13.26 -22.91 7.17
N PRO A 66 -12.89 -24.16 6.88
CA PRO A 66 -12.82 -25.21 7.90
C PRO A 66 -11.60 -25.11 8.83
N SER A 67 -11.68 -25.84 9.94
CA SER A 67 -10.65 -25.94 10.98
C SER A 67 -9.36 -26.57 10.44
N ILE A 68 -8.20 -26.11 10.93
CA ILE A 68 -6.87 -26.65 10.56
C ILE A 68 -6.69 -28.14 10.89
N ASN A 69 -7.56 -28.68 11.75
CA ASN A 69 -7.56 -30.08 12.19
C ASN A 69 -8.64 -30.94 11.52
N ASP A 70 -9.36 -30.42 10.52
CA ASP A 70 -10.42 -31.18 9.84
C ASP A 70 -9.82 -32.35 9.02
N PRO A 71 -10.21 -33.62 9.30
CA PRO A 71 -9.72 -34.81 8.59
C PRO A 71 -10.07 -34.83 7.09
N LYS A 72 -11.05 -34.03 6.63
CA LYS A 72 -11.45 -33.97 5.21
C LYS A 72 -10.38 -33.36 4.28
N TYR A 73 -9.25 -32.91 4.83
CA TYR A 73 -8.17 -32.23 4.11
C TYR A 73 -6.99 -33.11 3.67
N GLU A 74 -7.09 -34.43 3.81
CA GLU A 74 -6.06 -35.32 3.28
C GLU A 74 -6.18 -35.60 1.78
N HIS A 75 -7.29 -35.26 1.12
CA HIS A 75 -7.56 -35.64 -0.28
C HIS A 75 -8.09 -34.49 -1.15
N TRP A 76 -7.47 -33.31 -1.09
CA TRP A 76 -7.61 -32.34 -2.19
C TRP A 76 -6.28 -32.26 -2.94
N GLU A 77 -6.18 -33.06 -4.00
CA GLU A 77 -5.12 -32.91 -4.99
C GLU A 77 -5.24 -31.53 -5.62
N ALA A 78 -4.08 -30.90 -5.76
CA ALA A 78 -3.91 -29.68 -6.51
C ALA A 78 -4.48 -29.83 -7.92
N LYS A 79 -5.65 -29.25 -8.18
CA LYS A 79 -6.14 -29.05 -9.55
C LYS A 79 -5.35 -27.99 -10.32
N ASN A 80 -4.30 -27.42 -9.71
CA ASN A 80 -3.34 -26.55 -10.38
C ASN A 80 -2.05 -27.35 -10.63
N SER A 81 -1.86 -27.73 -11.88
CA SER A 81 -0.65 -28.28 -12.46
C SER A 81 0.40 -27.17 -12.69
N MET A 82 1.65 -27.57 -12.96
CA MET A 82 2.70 -26.66 -13.43
C MET A 82 2.17 -25.89 -14.66
N GLY A 83 2.14 -24.55 -14.60
CA GLY A 83 1.67 -23.71 -15.71
C GLY A 83 0.29 -23.04 -15.55
N ASP A 84 -0.47 -23.32 -14.48
CA ASP A 84 -1.82 -22.75 -14.30
C ASP A 84 -1.86 -21.29 -13.78
N ALA A 85 -0.70 -20.68 -13.51
CA ALA A 85 -0.62 -19.28 -13.09
C ALA A 85 0.35 -18.52 -13.97
N ASP A 86 -0.15 -17.56 -14.73
CA ASP A 86 0.68 -16.74 -15.60
C ASP A 86 1.42 -15.66 -14.83
N VAL A 87 0.82 -15.11 -13.77
CA VAL A 87 1.44 -14.06 -12.96
C VAL A 87 1.32 -14.38 -11.47
N ILE A 88 2.43 -14.24 -10.75
CA ILE A 88 2.48 -14.27 -9.29
C ILE A 88 2.93 -12.91 -8.79
N CYS A 89 2.13 -12.27 -7.93
CA CYS A 89 2.58 -11.10 -7.19
C CYS A 89 2.38 -11.26 -5.68
N GLY A 90 3.27 -10.65 -4.91
CA GLY A 90 3.17 -10.69 -3.45
C GLY A 90 4.20 -9.81 -2.74
N GLY A 91 3.84 -9.41 -1.52
CA GLY A 91 4.72 -8.68 -0.61
C GLY A 91 5.08 -9.57 0.59
N PRO A 92 6.11 -10.44 0.50
CA PRO A 92 6.45 -11.32 1.60
C PRO A 92 6.86 -10.51 2.83
N PRO A 93 6.14 -10.63 3.96
CA PRO A 93 6.43 -9.83 5.14
C PRO A 93 7.82 -10.19 5.66
N CYS A 94 8.68 -9.19 5.79
CA CYS A 94 10.03 -9.31 6.34
C CYS A 94 10.15 -8.39 7.57
N GLN A 95 9.43 -8.70 8.63
CA GLN A 95 9.38 -7.82 9.82
C GLN A 95 10.73 -7.76 10.54
N GLY A 96 11.58 -8.78 10.37
CA GLY A 96 12.91 -8.84 10.97
C GLY A 96 13.90 -7.79 10.45
N ILE A 97 13.64 -7.20 9.27
CA ILE A 97 14.56 -6.23 8.64
C ILE A 97 14.06 -4.78 8.65
N SER A 98 12.76 -4.56 8.86
CA SER A 98 12.15 -3.22 8.84
C SER A 98 12.78 -2.26 9.85
N GLY A 99 13.05 -1.01 9.45
CA GLY A 99 13.56 0.04 10.33
C GLY A 99 12.67 0.36 11.54
N TYR A 100 11.38 -0.01 11.49
CA TYR A 100 10.48 0.11 12.64
C TYR A 100 10.69 -0.98 13.71
N ASN A 101 11.42 -2.05 13.41
CA ASN A 101 11.76 -3.09 14.36
C ASN A 101 13.08 -2.76 15.08
N ARG A 102 13.04 -2.71 16.41
CA ARG A 102 14.22 -2.40 17.25
C ARG A 102 15.12 -3.61 17.51
N HIS A 103 14.59 -4.84 17.35
CA HIS A 103 15.32 -6.09 17.59
C HIS A 103 15.53 -6.83 16.27
N ARG A 104 16.65 -6.53 15.60
CA ARG A 104 16.99 -7.04 14.27
C ARG A 104 18.30 -7.84 14.34
N ASN A 105 18.33 -9.03 13.74
CA ASN A 105 19.53 -9.87 13.66
C ASN A 105 20.28 -9.59 12.35
N ALA A 106 21.33 -8.77 12.41
CA ALA A 106 22.08 -8.35 11.24
C ALA A 106 23.08 -9.41 10.75
N ASP A 107 23.58 -10.26 11.66
CA ASP A 107 24.59 -11.27 11.35
C ASP A 107 23.96 -12.45 10.59
N SER A 108 22.77 -12.89 11.03
CA SER A 108 22.01 -13.96 10.37
C SER A 108 20.55 -13.58 10.16
N PRO A 109 20.22 -12.76 9.14
CA PRO A 109 18.85 -12.32 8.88
C PRO A 109 17.86 -13.46 8.60
N PHE A 110 18.32 -14.59 8.07
CA PHE A 110 17.45 -15.73 7.74
C PHE A 110 17.19 -16.66 8.93
N ASP A 111 17.94 -16.52 10.03
CA ASP A 111 17.65 -17.23 11.28
C ASP A 111 16.41 -16.62 11.97
N ASP A 112 16.08 -15.37 11.66
CA ASP A 112 14.84 -14.72 12.07
C ASP A 112 13.65 -15.33 11.33
N GLU A 113 12.79 -16.03 12.06
CA GLU A 113 11.60 -16.67 11.51
C GLU A 113 10.67 -15.68 10.78
N ARG A 114 10.69 -14.41 11.18
CA ARG A 114 9.89 -13.33 10.57
C ARG A 114 10.34 -12.99 9.15
N ASN A 115 11.51 -13.44 8.71
CA ASN A 115 12.02 -13.25 7.35
C ASN A 115 11.83 -14.49 6.47
N ARG A 116 11.41 -15.64 7.02
CA ARG A 116 11.27 -16.91 6.26
C ARG A 116 10.22 -16.83 5.13
N GLN A 117 9.28 -15.90 5.18
CA GLN A 117 8.21 -15.80 4.18
C GLN A 117 8.73 -15.47 2.77
N ILE A 118 9.91 -14.85 2.64
CA ILE A 118 10.54 -14.65 1.34
C ILE A 118 11.03 -15.96 0.72
N ILE A 119 11.47 -16.92 1.54
CA ILE A 119 11.86 -18.26 1.09
C ILE A 119 10.64 -18.99 0.57
N VAL A 120 9.54 -18.95 1.34
CA VAL A 120 8.25 -19.56 0.96
C VAL A 120 7.75 -18.97 -0.36
N PHE A 121 7.76 -17.64 -0.51
CA PHE A 121 7.38 -16.97 -1.76
C PHE A 121 8.21 -17.49 -2.97
N MET A 122 9.53 -17.58 -2.82
CA MET A 122 10.42 -18.06 -3.88
C MET A 122 10.24 -19.55 -4.18
N ASP A 123 9.92 -20.38 -3.19
CA ASP A 123 9.63 -21.80 -3.39
C ASP A 123 8.31 -21.99 -4.16
N ILE A 124 7.33 -21.12 -3.95
CA ILE A 124 6.07 -21.09 -4.70
C ILE A 124 6.32 -20.69 -6.15
N VAL A 125 7.12 -19.65 -6.39
CA VAL A 125 7.53 -19.25 -7.74
C VAL A 125 8.26 -20.40 -8.44
N ASN A 126 9.19 -21.07 -7.76
CA ASN A 126 9.92 -22.22 -8.32
C ASN A 126 9.00 -23.39 -8.70
N PHE A 127 7.97 -23.63 -7.88
CA PHE A 127 7.03 -24.72 -8.09
C PHE A 127 6.05 -24.43 -9.24
N LEU A 128 5.45 -23.23 -9.24
CA LEU A 128 4.41 -22.87 -10.20
C LEU A 128 4.96 -22.39 -11.54
N LYS A 129 6.19 -21.87 -11.55
CA LYS A 129 6.89 -21.33 -12.73
C LYS A 129 6.02 -20.36 -13.56
N PRO A 130 5.53 -19.27 -12.96
CA PRO A 130 4.69 -18.32 -13.70
C PRO A 130 5.45 -17.60 -14.82
N LYS A 131 4.74 -17.09 -15.81
CA LYS A 131 5.34 -16.23 -16.86
C LYS A 131 5.95 -14.96 -16.27
N TYR A 132 5.27 -14.36 -15.30
CA TYR A 132 5.70 -13.13 -14.64
C TYR A 132 5.65 -13.24 -13.11
N VAL A 133 6.60 -12.60 -12.45
CA VAL A 133 6.70 -12.47 -10.99
C VAL A 133 6.85 -11.00 -10.64
N LEU A 134 6.05 -10.52 -9.70
CA LEU A 134 6.22 -9.20 -9.08
C LEU A 134 6.32 -9.34 -7.57
N MET A 135 7.51 -9.15 -7.01
CA MET A 135 7.70 -9.10 -5.57
C MET A 135 7.84 -7.66 -5.10
N GLU A 136 7.05 -7.25 -4.11
CA GLU A 136 7.17 -5.94 -3.46
C GLU A 136 7.81 -6.08 -2.06
N ASN A 137 8.57 -5.08 -1.62
CA ASN A 137 9.00 -4.97 -0.24
C ASN A 137 9.39 -3.55 0.20
N VAL A 138 9.65 -3.38 1.49
CA VAL A 138 10.21 -2.15 2.07
C VAL A 138 11.67 -1.93 1.63
N VAL A 139 12.12 -0.67 1.58
CA VAL A 139 13.50 -0.31 1.17
C VAL A 139 14.57 -0.92 2.07
N ASP A 140 14.27 -1.15 3.35
CA ASP A 140 15.19 -1.81 4.28
C ASP A 140 15.68 -3.18 3.80
N ILE A 141 14.96 -3.85 2.87
CA ILE A 141 15.42 -5.10 2.24
C ILE A 141 16.76 -4.97 1.51
N LEU A 142 17.09 -3.75 1.07
CA LEU A 142 18.32 -3.41 0.37
C LEU A 142 19.38 -2.78 1.30
N GLN A 143 18.99 -2.30 2.49
CA GLN A 143 19.89 -1.63 3.43
C GLN A 143 20.36 -2.56 4.56
N PHE A 144 19.41 -3.25 5.18
CA PHE A 144 19.66 -4.06 6.36
C PHE A 144 20.54 -5.27 6.04
N ALA A 145 21.48 -5.60 6.93
CA ALA A 145 22.44 -6.69 6.74
C ALA A 145 23.12 -6.64 5.36
N LYS A 146 23.56 -5.43 4.99
CA LYS A 146 24.14 -5.08 3.68
C LYS A 146 23.21 -5.34 2.48
N GLY A 147 21.91 -5.57 2.67
CA GLY A 147 20.95 -5.91 1.61
C GLY A 147 20.92 -7.39 1.25
N SER A 148 21.37 -8.28 2.15
CA SER A 148 21.44 -9.74 1.91
C SER A 148 20.10 -10.35 1.51
N VAL A 149 19.00 -9.91 2.12
CA VAL A 149 17.63 -10.40 1.81
C VAL A 149 17.20 -9.99 0.40
N GLY A 150 17.48 -8.75 -0.01
CA GLY A 150 17.19 -8.30 -1.38
C GLY A 150 18.05 -9.00 -2.43
N ARG A 151 19.35 -9.19 -2.14
CA ARG A 151 20.25 -9.97 -3.01
C ARG A 151 19.84 -11.43 -3.12
N TYR A 152 19.37 -12.04 -2.03
CA TYR A 152 18.80 -13.38 -2.04
C TYR A 152 17.61 -13.47 -3.01
N ALA A 153 16.66 -12.54 -2.92
CA ALA A 153 15.50 -12.54 -3.81
C ALA A 153 15.90 -12.49 -5.29
N LEU A 154 16.79 -11.57 -5.65
CA LEU A 154 17.30 -11.46 -7.02
C LEU A 154 18.08 -12.71 -7.46
N SER A 155 18.96 -13.22 -6.60
CA SER A 155 19.74 -14.44 -6.85
C SER A 155 18.85 -15.66 -7.08
N ARG A 156 17.74 -15.79 -6.33
CA ARG A 156 16.77 -16.88 -6.52
C ARG A 156 16.09 -16.81 -7.88
N LEU A 157 15.64 -15.63 -8.31
CA LEU A 157 15.05 -15.46 -9.65
C LEU A 157 16.04 -15.90 -10.74
N VAL A 158 17.29 -15.41 -10.68
CA VAL A 158 18.34 -15.79 -11.64
C VAL A 158 18.66 -17.29 -11.59
N ARG A 159 18.75 -17.88 -10.39
CA ARG A 159 18.97 -19.32 -10.19
C ARG A 159 17.86 -20.19 -10.80
N MET A 160 16.62 -19.67 -10.82
CA MET A 160 15.44 -20.28 -11.44
C MET A 160 15.35 -19.99 -12.95
N ASN A 161 16.38 -19.39 -13.56
CA ASN A 161 16.43 -18.97 -14.96
C ASN A 161 15.38 -17.92 -15.34
N TYR A 162 14.97 -17.06 -14.41
CA TYR A 162 14.16 -15.89 -14.75
C TYR A 162 15.05 -14.72 -15.18
N GLN A 163 14.61 -13.99 -16.20
CA GLN A 163 15.04 -12.61 -16.38
C GLN A 163 14.58 -11.81 -15.16
N ALA A 164 15.43 -10.92 -14.62
CA ALA A 164 15.10 -10.19 -13.40
C ALA A 164 15.50 -8.73 -13.46
N ARG A 165 14.68 -7.86 -12.84
CA ARG A 165 14.96 -6.43 -12.72
C ARG A 165 14.52 -5.92 -11.35
N LEU A 166 15.30 -4.99 -10.81
CA LEU A 166 15.06 -4.35 -9.51
C LEU A 166 14.83 -2.85 -9.70
N GLY A 167 13.77 -2.32 -9.09
CA GLY A 167 13.43 -0.90 -9.12
C GLY A 167 12.94 -0.39 -7.76
N ILE A 168 13.30 0.85 -7.42
CA ILE A 168 12.84 1.56 -6.22
C ILE A 168 11.93 2.69 -6.70
N MET A 169 10.65 2.63 -6.34
CA MET A 169 9.64 3.60 -6.76
C MET A 169 9.10 4.37 -5.56
N ALA A 170 8.97 5.69 -5.71
CA ALA A 170 8.33 6.57 -4.72
C ALA A 170 6.85 6.75 -5.08
N ALA A 171 5.93 6.41 -4.18
CA ALA A 171 4.49 6.52 -4.45
C ALA A 171 4.05 7.95 -4.84
N GLY A 172 4.69 8.98 -4.28
CA GLY A 172 4.40 10.38 -4.59
C GLY A 172 4.62 10.75 -6.06
N CYS A 173 5.61 10.13 -6.71
CA CYS A 173 5.90 10.31 -8.14
C CYS A 173 4.80 9.81 -9.08
N TYR A 174 3.78 9.12 -8.54
CA TYR A 174 2.67 8.56 -9.31
C TYR A 174 1.33 9.17 -8.89
N GLY A 175 1.34 10.38 -8.33
CA GLY A 175 0.13 11.16 -8.06
C GLY A 175 -0.52 10.82 -6.72
N LEU A 176 0.28 10.76 -5.65
CA LEU A 176 -0.21 10.67 -4.27
C LEU A 176 0.47 11.73 -3.38
N PRO A 177 -0.23 12.31 -2.40
CA PRO A 177 0.36 13.27 -1.48
C PRO A 177 1.15 12.59 -0.36
N GLN A 178 1.87 11.50 -0.66
CA GLN A 178 2.56 10.66 0.32
C GLN A 178 3.99 10.38 -0.11
N TYR A 179 4.90 10.46 0.86
CA TYR A 179 6.25 9.95 0.72
C TYR A 179 6.32 8.47 1.17
N ARG A 180 6.37 7.55 0.20
CA ARG A 180 6.51 6.09 0.43
C ARG A 180 7.37 5.48 -0.66
N LEU A 181 8.61 5.13 -0.30
CA LEU A 181 9.49 4.34 -1.16
C LEU A 181 9.23 2.85 -0.96
N ARG A 182 9.17 2.11 -2.07
CA ARG A 182 9.09 0.64 -2.10
C ARG A 182 9.99 0.06 -3.18
N VAL A 183 10.40 -1.17 -2.94
CA VAL A 183 11.29 -1.93 -3.80
C VAL A 183 10.46 -2.97 -4.52
N PHE A 184 10.66 -3.07 -5.83
CA PHE A 184 9.95 -3.98 -6.71
C PHE A 184 10.95 -4.85 -7.46
N PHE A 185 10.70 -6.15 -7.47
CA PHE A 185 11.47 -7.13 -8.22
C PHE A 185 10.55 -7.70 -9.31
N TRP A 186 10.89 -7.43 -10.56
CA TRP A 186 10.34 -8.14 -11.70
C TRP A 186 11.11 -9.44 -11.91
N GLY A 187 10.36 -10.52 -12.15
CA GLY A 187 10.84 -11.73 -12.79
C GLY A 187 10.01 -12.00 -14.05
N ALA A 188 10.65 -12.36 -15.16
CA ALA A 188 9.98 -12.86 -16.35
C ALA A 188 10.61 -14.17 -16.82
N HIS A 189 9.78 -15.12 -17.25
CA HIS A 189 10.24 -16.36 -17.86
C HIS A 189 11.13 -16.05 -19.09
N PRO A 190 12.12 -16.89 -19.46
CA PRO A 190 13.00 -16.63 -20.60
C PRO A 190 12.29 -16.31 -21.92
N ASP A 191 11.13 -16.92 -22.14
CA ASP A 191 10.34 -16.75 -23.37
C ASP A 191 9.45 -15.49 -23.38
N GLU A 192 9.45 -14.74 -22.29
CA GLU A 192 8.62 -13.55 -22.08
C GLU A 192 9.47 -12.28 -22.15
N ARG A 193 8.85 -11.11 -22.38
CA ARG A 193 9.58 -9.84 -22.30
C ARG A 193 9.63 -9.37 -20.86
N LEU A 194 10.81 -9.02 -20.34
CA LEU A 194 10.94 -8.46 -18.99
C LEU A 194 10.24 -7.09 -18.90
N PRO A 195 9.28 -6.88 -17.97
CA PRO A 195 8.61 -5.59 -17.83
C PRO A 195 9.56 -4.44 -17.46
N GLN A 196 9.23 -3.24 -17.95
CA GLN A 196 9.91 -1.98 -17.63
C GLN A 196 9.40 -1.39 -16.31
N PHE A 197 10.15 -0.46 -15.73
CA PHE A 197 9.63 0.41 -14.67
C PHE A 197 9.13 1.72 -15.26
N ALA A 198 7.91 2.11 -14.89
CA ALA A 198 7.34 3.38 -15.31
C ALA A 198 8.10 4.54 -14.68
N LEU A 199 8.47 5.55 -15.47
CA LEU A 199 9.05 6.79 -14.98
C LEU A 199 8.04 7.62 -14.17
N PRO A 200 8.51 8.50 -13.28
CA PRO A 200 7.66 9.46 -12.58
C PRO A 200 6.72 10.23 -13.51
N THR A 201 5.48 10.44 -13.06
CA THR A 201 4.49 11.32 -13.72
C THR A 201 4.30 12.62 -12.97
N HIS A 202 4.64 12.65 -11.69
CA HIS A 202 4.49 13.80 -10.81
C HIS A 202 5.84 14.18 -10.21
N ASP A 203 6.02 15.48 -9.99
CA ASP A 203 7.05 15.99 -9.12
C ASP A 203 6.81 15.49 -7.68
N VAL A 204 7.86 15.44 -6.86
CA VAL A 204 7.79 14.89 -5.51
C VAL A 204 8.63 15.69 -4.55
N ILE A 205 8.04 15.99 -3.39
CA ILE A 205 8.77 16.57 -2.26
C ILE A 205 9.51 15.43 -1.54
N LEU A 206 10.74 15.13 -1.97
CA LEU A 206 11.57 14.09 -1.35
C LEU A 206 12.09 14.55 0.02
N LYS A 207 11.93 13.70 1.05
CA LYS A 207 12.48 13.97 2.39
C LYS A 207 13.75 13.18 2.72
N TYR A 208 14.04 12.09 2.01
CA TYR A 208 15.22 11.23 2.25
C TYR A 208 15.75 10.64 0.94
N GLY A 209 17.04 10.27 0.89
CA GLY A 209 17.65 9.58 -0.24
C GLY A 209 17.40 8.07 -0.24
N ALA A 210 17.62 7.42 -1.38
CA ALA A 210 17.62 5.97 -1.48
C ALA A 210 18.95 5.36 -0.97
N PRO A 211 19.05 4.03 -0.80
CA PRO A 211 20.29 3.38 -0.42
C PRO A 211 21.39 3.63 -1.45
N THR A 212 22.55 4.17 -1.04
CA THR A 212 23.68 4.48 -1.95
C THR A 212 24.11 3.27 -2.79
N ALA A 213 24.19 2.08 -2.17
CA ALA A 213 24.57 0.85 -2.88
C ALA A 213 23.58 0.40 -3.98
N PHE A 214 22.39 0.99 -4.03
CA PHE A 214 21.32 0.69 -4.99
C PHE A 214 20.76 1.97 -5.63
N GLU A 215 21.55 3.05 -5.68
CA GLU A 215 21.12 4.33 -6.27
C GLU A 215 20.72 4.19 -7.75
N ARG A 216 21.43 3.33 -8.49
CA ARG A 216 21.13 3.01 -9.91
C ARG A 216 19.82 2.26 -10.09
N ASN A 217 19.19 1.77 -9.03
CA ASN A 217 17.89 1.11 -9.07
C ASN A 217 16.74 2.07 -8.75
N ILE A 218 17.02 3.35 -8.46
CA ILE A 218 15.95 4.35 -8.30
C ILE A 218 15.28 4.57 -9.65
N VAL A 219 13.95 4.48 -9.66
CA VAL A 219 13.15 4.78 -10.84
C VAL A 219 12.89 6.28 -10.87
N ALA A 220 13.75 7.00 -11.58
CA ALA A 220 13.72 8.45 -11.75
C ALA A 220 14.23 8.82 -13.16
N TYR A 221 14.05 10.08 -13.53
CA TYR A 221 14.72 10.66 -14.70
C TYR A 221 16.20 10.92 -14.38
N ASP A 222 17.03 10.96 -15.42
CA ASP A 222 18.46 11.23 -15.26
C ASP A 222 18.70 12.69 -14.83
N GLU A 223 19.79 12.93 -14.11
CA GLU A 223 20.19 14.28 -13.74
C GLU A 223 20.39 15.15 -15.00
N GLY A 224 19.79 16.34 -15.01
CA GLY A 224 19.81 17.27 -16.14
C GLY A 224 18.66 17.10 -17.13
N GLN A 225 17.85 16.04 -17.02
CA GLN A 225 16.57 15.98 -17.75
C GLN A 225 15.54 16.91 -17.08
N SER A 226 14.78 17.64 -17.88
CA SER A 226 13.66 18.49 -17.43
C SER A 226 12.34 17.94 -17.97
N PRO A 227 11.86 16.81 -17.41
CA PRO A 227 10.60 16.22 -17.85
C PRO A 227 9.41 17.13 -17.52
N ASP A 228 8.38 17.09 -18.36
CA ASP A 228 7.09 17.74 -18.07
C ASP A 228 6.31 16.88 -17.07
N LEU A 229 6.48 17.18 -15.78
CA LEU A 229 5.84 16.47 -14.68
C LEU A 229 4.62 17.23 -14.16
N GLU A 230 3.59 16.48 -13.78
CA GLU A 230 2.46 17.03 -13.04
C GLU A 230 2.92 17.52 -11.65
N LYS A 231 2.22 18.51 -11.10
CA LYS A 231 2.58 19.08 -9.79
C LYS A 231 2.46 18.04 -8.67
N ALA A 232 3.38 18.10 -7.71
CA ALA A 232 3.30 17.28 -6.51
C ALA A 232 1.97 17.53 -5.77
N LEU A 233 1.28 16.45 -5.40
CA LEU A 233 0.06 16.54 -4.60
C LEU A 233 0.37 16.81 -3.13
N VAL A 234 -0.55 17.51 -2.47
CA VAL A 234 -0.55 17.77 -1.02
C VAL A 234 -1.80 17.20 -0.35
N LEU A 235 -1.83 17.19 0.99
CA LEU A 235 -2.94 16.62 1.77
C LEU A 235 -4.30 17.21 1.37
N GLY A 236 -4.37 18.52 1.14
CA GLY A 236 -5.59 19.21 0.72
C GLY A 236 -6.17 18.65 -0.58
N ASP A 237 -5.32 18.29 -1.53
CA ASP A 237 -5.77 17.70 -2.79
C ASP A 237 -6.48 16.38 -2.57
N ALA A 238 -6.15 15.64 -1.50
CA ALA A 238 -6.71 14.33 -1.24
C ALA A 238 -7.97 14.31 -0.38
N ILE A 239 -8.06 15.16 0.65
CA ILE A 239 -9.08 14.99 1.70
C ILE A 239 -9.93 16.22 2.00
N ALA A 240 -9.69 17.38 1.35
CA ALA A 240 -10.41 18.62 1.68
C ALA A 240 -11.92 18.60 1.38
N ASP A 241 -12.40 17.76 0.46
CA ASP A 241 -13.84 17.59 0.17
C ASP A 241 -14.58 16.71 1.19
N LEU A 242 -13.86 16.02 2.08
CA LEU A 242 -14.47 15.10 3.04
C LEU A 242 -15.22 15.86 4.15
N PRO A 243 -16.42 15.38 4.54
CA PRO A 243 -17.18 16.01 5.61
C PRO A 243 -16.47 15.87 6.97
N PRO A 244 -16.64 16.84 7.89
CA PRO A 244 -16.08 16.73 9.23
C PRO A 244 -16.76 15.63 10.03
N VAL A 245 -15.96 14.94 10.86
CA VAL A 245 -16.40 13.86 11.76
C VAL A 245 -15.70 14.00 13.11
N SER A 246 -16.35 13.53 14.18
CA SER A 246 -15.78 13.55 15.53
C SER A 246 -14.80 12.40 15.75
N ASN A 247 -14.03 12.42 16.84
CA ASN A 247 -13.15 11.31 17.26
C ASN A 247 -13.90 9.98 17.47
N ASN A 248 -15.20 10.03 17.75
CA ASN A 248 -16.04 8.88 18.08
C ASN A 248 -17.05 8.56 16.99
N GLU A 249 -16.81 8.98 15.74
CA GLU A 249 -17.68 8.67 14.62
C GLU A 249 -17.77 7.16 14.37
N THR A 250 -18.98 6.66 14.15
CA THR A 250 -19.27 5.22 13.98
C THR A 250 -20.07 4.90 12.72
N ARG A 251 -20.52 5.91 11.97
CA ARG A 251 -21.29 5.69 10.74
C ARG A 251 -20.43 5.12 9.64
N GLU A 252 -20.68 3.86 9.31
CA GLU A 252 -20.05 3.12 8.21
C GLU A 252 -20.24 3.78 6.83
N GLN A 253 -21.34 4.51 6.67
CA GLN A 253 -21.75 5.18 5.44
C GLN A 253 -22.26 6.59 5.73
N MET A 254 -21.91 7.54 4.87
CA MET A 254 -22.47 8.89 4.89
C MET A 254 -22.48 9.50 3.49
N SER A 255 -23.15 10.63 3.33
CA SER A 255 -23.10 11.40 2.08
C SER A 255 -21.91 12.33 2.06
N TYR A 256 -21.31 12.52 0.88
CA TYR A 256 -20.47 13.70 0.64
C TYR A 256 -21.28 14.97 0.86
N ARG A 257 -20.65 16.00 1.43
CA ARG A 257 -21.27 17.32 1.59
C ARG A 257 -20.91 18.29 0.47
N ARG A 258 -19.78 18.06 -0.20
CA ARG A 258 -19.24 18.89 -1.27
C ARG A 258 -18.96 18.08 -2.53
N PRO A 259 -19.04 18.69 -3.73
CA PRO A 259 -18.48 18.09 -4.94
C PRO A 259 -16.95 17.95 -4.82
N PRO A 260 -16.32 17.09 -5.63
CA PRO A 260 -14.85 17.05 -5.70
C PRO A 260 -14.33 18.37 -6.30
N GLU A 261 -13.23 18.88 -5.74
CA GLU A 261 -12.64 20.16 -6.12
C GLU A 261 -11.33 19.99 -6.89
N THR A 262 -10.59 18.92 -6.62
CA THR A 262 -9.32 18.62 -7.29
C THR A 262 -9.46 17.49 -8.30
N GLU A 263 -8.54 17.41 -9.26
CA GLU A 263 -8.48 16.28 -10.20
C GLU A 263 -8.31 14.94 -9.48
N PHE A 264 -7.50 14.91 -8.41
CA PHE A 264 -7.39 13.75 -7.55
C PHE A 264 -8.74 13.34 -6.94
N GLN A 265 -9.51 14.29 -6.40
CA GLN A 265 -10.82 13.98 -5.80
C GLN A 265 -11.84 13.52 -6.84
N LYS A 266 -11.81 14.11 -8.05
CA LYS A 266 -12.65 13.67 -9.17
C LYS A 266 -12.32 12.23 -9.56
N TYR A 267 -11.03 11.94 -9.71
CA TYR A 267 -10.52 10.60 -10.00
C TYR A 267 -10.90 9.60 -8.89
N ILE A 268 -10.55 9.87 -7.64
CA ILE A 268 -10.72 8.90 -6.55
C ILE A 268 -12.19 8.58 -6.25
N ARG A 269 -13.10 9.52 -6.54
CA ARG A 269 -14.56 9.36 -6.41
C ARG A 269 -15.22 8.73 -7.64
N ALA A 270 -14.48 8.54 -8.73
CA ALA A 270 -15.01 7.89 -9.94
C ALA A 270 -15.53 6.49 -9.62
N THR A 271 -16.61 6.14 -10.27
CA THR A 271 -17.26 4.84 -10.10
C THR A 271 -16.36 3.71 -10.60
N LYS A 272 -16.61 2.49 -10.11
CA LYS A 272 -15.94 1.28 -10.63
C LYS A 272 -16.09 1.14 -12.14
N TRP A 273 -17.22 1.63 -12.69
CA TRP A 273 -17.46 1.70 -14.13
C TRP A 273 -16.41 2.54 -14.85
N GLU A 274 -16.30 3.81 -14.45
CA GLU A 274 -15.42 4.78 -15.08
C GLU A 274 -13.97 4.31 -14.97
N MET A 275 -13.57 3.82 -13.79
CA MET A 275 -12.21 3.31 -13.55
C MET A 275 -11.80 2.15 -14.45
N MET A 276 -12.71 1.19 -14.72
CA MET A 276 -12.38 -0.03 -15.48
C MET A 276 -12.79 0.03 -16.96
N GLY A 277 -13.66 0.96 -17.36
CA GLY A 277 -14.14 1.10 -18.73
C GLY A 277 -14.97 -0.08 -19.26
N SER A 278 -15.57 -0.93 -18.42
CA SER A 278 -16.26 -2.16 -18.86
C SER A 278 -17.57 -2.51 -18.13
N ALA A 279 -18.53 -2.95 -18.96
CA ALA A 279 -19.86 -3.54 -18.70
C ALA A 279 -19.94 -4.64 -17.62
N CYS A 280 -19.79 -4.32 -16.33
CA CYS A 280 -20.27 -5.26 -15.31
C CYS A 280 -21.81 -5.31 -15.34
N LYS A 281 -22.39 -6.40 -15.89
CA LYS A 281 -23.83 -6.71 -15.85
C LYS A 281 -24.37 -6.50 -14.42
N GLY A 282 -25.20 -5.46 -14.24
CA GLY A 282 -25.81 -5.06 -12.96
C GLY A 282 -25.53 -3.62 -12.53
N THR A 283 -24.77 -2.84 -13.31
CA THR A 283 -24.47 -1.43 -13.03
C THR A 283 -25.71 -0.56 -13.23
N ARG A 284 -26.34 -0.16 -12.12
CA ARG A 284 -27.43 0.84 -12.12
C ARG A 284 -26.86 2.24 -12.37
N LYS A 285 -27.63 3.06 -13.06
CA LYS A 285 -27.37 4.48 -13.33
C LYS A 285 -27.24 5.24 -12.00
N ALA A 286 -26.16 6.02 -11.86
CA ALA A 286 -25.91 7.05 -10.83
C ALA A 286 -26.63 6.84 -9.48
N GLU A 287 -26.23 5.83 -8.70
CA GLU A 287 -26.49 5.88 -7.27
C GLU A 287 -25.73 7.08 -6.67
N LYS A 288 -26.38 7.83 -5.77
CA LYS A 288 -25.76 8.95 -5.06
C LYS A 288 -24.41 8.47 -4.51
N SER A 289 -23.35 9.23 -4.79
CA SER A 289 -21.99 8.93 -4.32
C SER A 289 -22.00 8.78 -2.79
N VAL A 290 -21.89 7.54 -2.30
CA VAL A 290 -21.83 7.21 -0.89
C VAL A 290 -20.37 7.24 -0.45
N LEU A 291 -20.10 7.89 0.68
CA LEU A 291 -18.81 7.89 1.36
C LEU A 291 -18.80 6.75 2.37
N TYR A 292 -17.90 5.78 2.17
CA TYR A 292 -17.70 4.64 3.07
C TYR A 292 -16.49 4.86 3.98
N ASP A 293 -16.49 4.23 5.16
CA ASP A 293 -15.31 4.11 6.03
C ASP A 293 -14.69 5.44 6.49
N HIS A 294 -15.47 6.53 6.57
CA HIS A 294 -14.96 7.81 7.10
C HIS A 294 -14.93 7.82 8.64
N LEU A 295 -14.22 6.83 9.18
CA LEU A 295 -14.17 6.46 10.59
C LEU A 295 -12.74 6.67 11.13
N PRO A 296 -12.52 7.50 12.17
CA PRO A 296 -11.25 7.56 12.86
C PRO A 296 -11.05 6.35 13.78
N LEU A 297 -9.81 6.12 14.22
CA LEU A 297 -9.56 5.27 15.37
C LEU A 297 -9.81 6.10 16.64
N PRO A 298 -10.80 5.76 17.49
CA PRO A 298 -11.09 6.57 18.67
C PRO A 298 -9.89 6.62 19.61
N LEU A 299 -9.45 7.84 19.91
CA LEU A 299 -8.43 8.09 20.94
C LEU A 299 -9.00 7.78 22.33
N ASN A 300 -8.14 7.28 23.22
CA ASN A 300 -8.49 7.22 24.64
C ASN A 300 -8.64 8.65 25.19
N GLU A 301 -9.29 8.78 26.34
CA GLU A 301 -9.63 10.08 26.93
C GLU A 301 -8.40 10.97 27.14
N ASP A 302 -7.30 10.43 27.70
CA ASP A 302 -6.06 11.20 27.91
C ASP A 302 -5.48 11.73 26.60
N ASP A 303 -5.39 10.88 25.57
CA ASP A 303 -4.86 11.27 24.27
C ASP A 303 -5.78 12.25 23.55
N TYR A 304 -7.10 12.09 23.68
CA TYR A 304 -8.08 13.02 23.13
C TYR A 304 -7.94 14.40 23.79
N LEU A 305 -7.84 14.47 25.11
CA LEU A 305 -7.61 15.72 25.84
C LEU A 305 -6.30 16.38 25.42
N ARG A 306 -5.24 15.61 25.18
CA ARG A 306 -3.99 16.14 24.62
C ARG A 306 -4.19 16.73 23.23
N VAL A 307 -4.81 15.98 22.32
CA VAL A 307 -5.08 16.42 20.95
C VAL A 307 -5.90 17.72 20.93
N CYS A 308 -6.91 17.85 21.78
CA CYS A 308 -7.71 19.08 21.91
C CYS A 308 -6.88 20.31 22.32
N ARG A 309 -5.72 20.13 22.95
CA ARG A 309 -4.80 21.23 23.31
C ARG A 309 -3.75 21.53 22.23
N ILE A 310 -3.60 20.68 21.22
CA ILE A 310 -2.70 20.94 20.10
C ILE A 310 -3.32 22.02 19.20
N PRO A 311 -2.65 23.17 18.98
CA PRO A 311 -3.16 24.24 18.14
C PRO A 311 -3.48 23.79 16.72
N LYS A 312 -4.50 24.38 16.10
CA LYS A 312 -4.93 24.10 14.72
C LYS A 312 -4.14 24.99 13.73
N LYS A 313 -2.82 24.77 13.65
CA LYS A 313 -1.90 25.50 12.77
C LYS A 313 -0.83 24.55 12.21
N LYS A 314 -0.22 24.93 11.08
CA LYS A 314 0.90 24.21 10.48
C LYS A 314 2.05 24.06 11.47
N GLY A 315 2.63 22.86 11.52
CA GLY A 315 3.77 22.53 12.40
C GLY A 315 3.41 22.28 13.87
N ALA A 316 2.15 22.42 14.27
CA ALA A 316 1.73 22.17 15.65
C ALA A 316 1.93 20.70 16.06
N ASN A 317 2.49 20.49 17.25
CA ASN A 317 2.82 19.16 17.77
C ASN A 317 2.85 19.14 19.31
N PHE A 318 3.32 18.03 19.92
CA PHE A 318 3.36 17.90 21.39
C PHE A 318 4.14 19.02 22.09
N ARG A 319 5.04 19.72 21.39
CA ARG A 319 5.78 20.87 21.93
C ARG A 319 4.92 22.10 22.19
N ASP A 320 3.74 22.17 21.59
CA ASP A 320 2.75 23.20 21.86
C ASP A 320 1.83 22.84 23.04
N LEU A 321 2.01 21.68 23.68
CA LEU A 321 1.25 21.34 24.89
C LEU A 321 1.62 22.28 26.04
N PRO A 322 0.65 22.67 26.88
CA PRO A 322 0.94 23.45 28.08
C PRO A 322 1.91 22.68 28.98
N GLY A 323 2.93 23.39 29.48
CA GLY A 323 3.99 22.80 30.28
C GLY A 323 5.20 22.30 29.50
N VAL A 324 5.31 22.57 28.19
CA VAL A 324 6.52 22.30 27.40
C VAL A 324 7.31 23.58 27.15
N VAL A 325 8.62 23.53 27.39
CA VAL A 325 9.58 24.57 26.98
C VAL A 325 10.61 23.95 26.04
N VAL A 326 10.93 24.65 24.96
CA VAL A 326 12.00 24.24 24.03
C VAL A 326 13.23 25.09 24.30
N GLY A 327 14.32 24.45 24.76
CA GLY A 327 15.59 25.14 25.04
C GLY A 327 16.35 25.55 23.77
N ALA A 328 17.40 26.36 23.93
CA ALA A 328 18.24 26.84 22.83
C ALA A 328 18.91 25.71 22.01
N ASN A 329 19.09 24.54 22.60
CA ASN A 329 19.59 23.33 21.92
C ASN A 329 18.51 22.56 21.13
N ASN A 330 17.33 23.16 20.95
CA ASN A 330 16.16 22.56 20.31
C ASN A 330 15.71 21.26 20.99
N VAL A 331 15.82 21.16 22.32
CA VAL A 331 15.32 20.03 23.12
C VAL A 331 14.09 20.45 23.91
N ALA A 332 13.00 19.69 23.77
CA ALA A 332 11.79 19.89 24.54
C ALA A 332 11.95 19.32 25.96
N ARG A 333 11.55 20.11 26.96
CA ARG A 333 11.58 19.76 28.38
C ARG A 333 10.28 20.19 29.04
N ARG A 334 9.98 19.65 30.22
CA ARG A 334 8.88 20.17 31.02
C ARG A 334 9.28 21.47 31.68
N ASP A 335 8.32 22.38 31.74
CA ASP A 335 8.38 23.54 32.61
C ASP A 335 8.06 23.11 34.05
N PRO A 336 8.99 23.23 35.01
CA PRO A 336 8.73 22.92 36.42
C PRO A 336 7.62 23.78 37.04
N LYS A 337 7.26 24.92 36.43
CA LYS A 337 6.28 25.86 36.99
C LYS A 337 4.85 25.62 36.52
N THR A 338 4.65 24.82 35.48
CA THR A 338 3.34 24.59 34.85
C THR A 338 3.07 23.10 34.70
N GLU A 339 3.38 22.32 35.74
CA GLU A 339 2.94 20.94 35.80
C GLU A 339 1.41 20.90 35.78
N MET A 340 0.87 20.18 34.81
CA MET A 340 -0.56 20.02 34.62
C MET A 340 -0.87 18.54 34.49
N GLU A 341 -1.82 18.09 35.30
CA GLU A 341 -2.31 16.72 35.29
C GLU A 341 -3.64 16.64 34.52
N LEU A 342 -3.85 15.48 33.92
CA LEU A 342 -5.13 15.08 33.33
C LEU A 342 -6.05 14.54 34.42
N PRO A 343 -7.37 14.47 34.17
CA PRO A 343 -8.32 13.87 35.13
C PRO A 343 -7.97 12.45 35.58
N SER A 344 -7.21 11.70 34.78
CA SER A 344 -6.72 10.36 35.10
C SER A 344 -5.55 10.33 36.10
N GLY A 345 -5.03 11.48 36.52
CA GLY A 345 -3.81 11.61 37.33
C GLY A 345 -2.52 11.46 36.53
N LYS A 346 -2.59 11.23 35.21
CA LYS A 346 -1.40 11.24 34.35
C LYS A 346 -1.04 12.66 33.96
N GLN A 347 0.23 12.87 33.62
CA GLN A 347 0.71 14.19 33.18
C GLN A 347 0.22 14.55 31.77
N MET A 348 -0.01 15.85 31.55
CA MET A 348 -0.42 16.39 30.26
C MET A 348 0.62 16.06 29.17
N VAL A 349 1.89 16.31 29.47
CA VAL A 349 3.01 16.06 28.56
C VAL A 349 3.59 14.68 28.85
N PRO A 350 3.48 13.71 27.92
CA PRO A 350 4.00 12.37 28.17
C PRO A 350 5.53 12.30 28.14
N ASP A 351 6.14 11.55 29.08
CA ASP A 351 7.60 11.35 29.12
C ASP A 351 8.17 10.76 27.83
N TYR A 352 7.46 9.81 27.23
CA TYR A 352 7.92 9.19 25.99
C TYR A 352 8.06 10.21 24.85
N ALA A 353 7.25 11.28 24.84
CA ALA A 353 7.30 12.31 23.81
C ALA A 353 8.55 13.19 23.98
N LEU A 354 8.89 13.53 25.22
CA LEU A 354 10.10 14.28 25.58
C LEU A 354 11.37 13.44 25.37
N ASN A 355 11.29 12.13 25.54
CA ASN A 355 12.42 11.23 25.32
C ASN A 355 12.58 10.82 23.84
N PHE A 356 11.57 11.08 22.99
CA PHE A 356 11.59 10.67 21.60
C PHE A 356 12.64 11.46 20.80
N SER A 357 13.63 10.74 20.24
CA SER A 357 14.79 11.36 19.57
C SER A 357 15.48 12.41 20.46
N GLU A 358 15.69 12.06 21.74
CA GLU A 358 16.34 12.94 22.73
C GLU A 358 15.66 14.32 22.86
N GLY A 359 14.33 14.36 22.69
CA GLY A 359 13.51 15.56 22.83
C GLY A 359 13.58 16.56 21.67
N LYS A 360 14.30 16.22 20.60
CA LYS A 360 14.44 17.05 19.39
C LYS A 360 13.35 16.82 18.35
N SER A 361 12.55 15.76 18.51
CA SER A 361 11.49 15.42 17.56
C SER A 361 10.35 16.42 17.57
N THR A 362 9.67 16.53 16.44
CA THR A 362 8.40 17.26 16.25
C THR A 362 7.25 16.32 15.89
N LYS A 363 7.46 15.00 15.93
CA LYS A 363 6.49 13.99 15.44
C LYS A 363 5.35 13.65 16.39
N PRO A 364 5.57 13.46 17.71
CA PRO A 364 4.48 13.10 18.62
C PRO A 364 3.37 14.17 18.62
N PHE A 365 2.11 13.74 18.59
CA PHE A 365 0.91 14.57 18.52
C PHE A 365 0.95 15.66 17.45
N ALA A 366 1.68 15.43 16.35
CA ALA A 366 1.77 16.40 15.28
C ALA A 366 0.50 16.40 14.41
N ARG A 367 0.02 17.60 14.10
CA ARG A 367 -0.97 17.83 13.06
C ARG A 367 -0.30 17.83 11.70
N LEU A 368 -0.97 17.19 10.75
CA LEU A 368 -0.68 17.40 9.34
C LEU A 368 -1.28 18.74 8.91
N TRP A 369 -0.79 19.30 7.81
CA TRP A 369 -1.36 20.51 7.22
C TRP A 369 -1.68 20.37 5.74
N TRP A 370 -2.56 21.24 5.24
CA TRP A 370 -3.19 21.15 3.92
C TRP A 370 -2.20 21.18 2.75
N ASP A 371 -1.12 21.95 2.88
CA ASP A 371 -0.08 22.16 1.86
C ASP A 371 1.15 21.25 2.07
N GLU A 372 1.00 20.16 2.83
CA GLU A 372 2.08 19.22 3.13
C GLU A 372 1.80 17.83 2.54
N THR A 373 2.87 17.12 2.19
CA THR A 373 2.80 15.67 1.98
C THR A 373 2.71 14.93 3.30
N VAL A 374 2.04 13.79 3.32
CA VAL A 374 2.01 12.92 4.49
C VAL A 374 3.23 11.99 4.54
N PRO A 375 3.69 11.63 5.75
CA PRO A 375 4.62 10.51 5.92
C PRO A 375 3.97 9.19 5.48
N THR A 376 4.73 8.09 5.50
CA THR A 376 4.21 6.79 5.11
C THR A 376 2.98 6.40 5.96
N VAL A 377 1.85 6.15 5.30
CA VAL A 377 0.63 5.61 5.92
C VAL A 377 0.93 4.22 6.49
N LEU A 378 0.81 4.09 7.81
CA LEU A 378 1.07 2.88 8.58
C LEU A 378 -0.22 2.09 8.83
N THR A 379 -0.07 0.91 9.40
CA THR A 379 -1.17 0.00 9.77
C THR A 379 -1.99 0.48 10.96
N LYS A 380 -1.54 1.53 11.65
CA LYS A 380 -2.24 2.21 12.75
C LYS A 380 -1.90 3.70 12.68
N PRO A 381 -2.90 4.60 12.77
CA PRO A 381 -2.66 6.03 12.85
C PRO A 381 -2.27 6.40 14.28
N ASP A 382 -1.03 6.08 14.64
CA ASP A 382 -0.53 6.26 16.01
C ASP A 382 0.04 7.68 16.21
N PRO A 383 -0.64 8.57 16.98
CA PRO A 383 -0.17 9.93 17.16
C PRO A 383 1.08 10.01 18.04
N HIS A 384 1.50 8.93 18.69
CA HIS A 384 2.60 8.97 19.66
C HIS A 384 3.98 9.05 19.01
N CYS A 385 4.11 8.64 17.74
CA CYS A 385 5.42 8.54 17.06
C CYS A 385 5.49 9.22 15.69
N GLN A 386 4.37 9.67 15.13
CA GLN A 386 4.28 10.22 13.78
C GLN A 386 3.10 11.20 13.66
N ALA A 387 3.21 12.14 12.72
CA ALA A 387 2.13 13.06 12.38
C ALA A 387 0.95 12.31 11.77
N TYR A 388 -0.20 12.35 12.46
CA TYR A 388 -1.44 11.68 12.09
C TYR A 388 -2.70 12.48 12.44
N LEU A 389 -2.57 13.60 13.15
CA LEU A 389 -3.74 14.38 13.53
C LEU A 389 -4.25 15.16 12.32
N HIS A 390 -5.57 15.22 12.18
CA HIS A 390 -6.22 16.02 11.15
C HIS A 390 -5.85 17.52 11.32
N PRO A 391 -5.70 18.29 10.23
CA PRO A 391 -5.31 19.70 10.30
C PRO A 391 -6.18 20.53 11.26
N GLU A 392 -7.50 20.38 11.17
CA GLU A 392 -8.47 21.23 11.89
C GLU A 392 -9.38 20.49 12.89
N GLN A 393 -9.34 19.16 12.91
CA GLN A 393 -10.26 18.33 13.71
C GLN A 393 -9.47 17.61 14.80
N ASP A 394 -10.08 17.44 15.97
CA ASP A 394 -9.42 16.88 17.16
C ASP A 394 -9.49 15.35 17.13
N ARG A 395 -8.90 14.76 16.09
CA ARG A 395 -8.86 13.32 15.82
C ARG A 395 -7.66 12.97 14.96
N VAL A 396 -7.34 11.69 14.90
CA VAL A 396 -6.47 11.14 13.87
C VAL A 396 -7.16 11.11 12.51
N LEU A 397 -6.39 10.93 11.43
CA LEU A 397 -6.94 10.65 10.12
C LEU A 397 -7.86 9.44 10.15
N THR A 398 -8.93 9.47 9.34
CA THR A 398 -9.88 8.36 9.20
C THR A 398 -9.33 7.23 8.34
N VAL A 399 -10.04 6.09 8.36
CA VAL A 399 -9.79 4.95 7.47
C VAL A 399 -9.87 5.43 6.01
N ARG A 400 -10.91 6.18 5.65
CA ARG A 400 -11.07 6.72 4.29
C ARG A 400 -10.01 7.73 3.90
N GLU A 401 -9.64 8.66 4.78
CA GLU A 401 -8.53 9.60 4.55
C GLU A 401 -7.24 8.83 4.28
N SER A 402 -6.93 7.83 5.10
CA SER A 402 -5.76 6.95 4.91
C SER A 402 -5.82 6.14 3.62
N ALA A 403 -7.02 5.67 3.24
CA ALA A 403 -7.24 4.94 1.99
C ALA A 403 -6.96 5.81 0.77
N ARG A 404 -7.43 7.07 0.77
CA ARG A 404 -7.14 8.03 -0.30
C ARG A 404 -5.66 8.35 -0.40
N LEU A 405 -4.95 8.48 0.72
CA LEU A 405 -3.50 8.68 0.73
C LEU A 405 -2.73 7.51 0.09
N GLN A 406 -3.29 6.30 0.10
CA GLN A 406 -2.79 5.12 -0.63
C GLN A 406 -3.37 4.95 -2.05
N GLY A 407 -4.22 5.88 -2.49
CA GLY A 407 -4.85 5.91 -3.81
C GLY A 407 -5.97 4.89 -4.02
N PHE A 408 -6.56 4.35 -2.95
CA PHE A 408 -7.73 3.49 -3.07
C PHE A 408 -8.94 4.29 -3.58
N PRO A 409 -9.62 3.83 -4.65
CA PRO A 409 -10.87 4.43 -5.09
C PRO A 409 -11.91 4.42 -3.96
N ASP A 410 -12.76 5.44 -3.91
CA ASP A 410 -13.73 5.61 -2.81
C ASP A 410 -14.80 4.51 -2.78
N TYR A 411 -15.03 3.82 -3.89
CA TYR A 411 -15.90 2.64 -3.94
C TYR A 411 -15.26 1.37 -3.35
N TYR A 412 -13.94 1.37 -3.09
CA TYR A 412 -13.26 0.21 -2.52
C TYR A 412 -13.68 0.03 -1.06
N LYS A 413 -14.17 -1.18 -0.74
CA LYS A 413 -14.68 -1.54 0.58
C LYS A 413 -13.64 -2.33 1.36
N PHE A 414 -13.43 -1.94 2.61
CA PHE A 414 -12.59 -2.66 3.55
C PHE A 414 -13.45 -3.54 4.47
N CYS A 415 -12.89 -4.62 4.98
CA CYS A 415 -13.61 -5.56 5.85
C CYS A 415 -13.05 -5.58 7.27
N GLY A 416 -13.85 -6.05 8.22
CA GLY A 416 -13.45 -6.20 9.62
C GLY A 416 -13.58 -4.91 10.44
N GLN A 417 -13.04 -4.92 11.65
CA GLN A 417 -13.07 -3.79 12.58
C GLN A 417 -12.18 -2.64 12.09
N VAL A 418 -12.41 -1.43 12.59
CA VAL A 418 -11.67 -0.21 12.21
C VAL A 418 -10.14 -0.41 12.22
N LYS A 419 -9.58 -1.02 13.28
CA LYS A 419 -8.14 -1.33 13.37
C LYS A 419 -7.65 -2.23 12.24
N GLU A 420 -8.45 -3.20 11.83
CA GLU A 420 -8.13 -4.17 10.78
C GLU A 420 -8.19 -3.53 9.40
N ARG A 421 -9.08 -2.54 9.21
CA ARG A 421 -9.15 -1.74 7.98
C ARG A 421 -7.91 -0.86 7.81
N TYR A 422 -7.42 -0.21 8.88
CA TYR A 422 -6.12 0.48 8.85
C TYR A 422 -4.97 -0.48 8.51
N CYS A 423 -4.96 -1.69 9.08
CA CYS A 423 -3.96 -2.71 8.74
C CYS A 423 -3.98 -3.07 7.24
N GLN A 424 -5.16 -3.24 6.64
CA GLN A 424 -5.29 -3.50 5.21
C GLN A 424 -4.69 -2.36 4.37
N ILE A 425 -4.99 -1.11 4.72
CA ILE A 425 -4.52 0.09 3.99
C ILE A 425 -3.01 0.30 4.16
N GLY A 426 -2.49 0.20 5.38
CA GLY A 426 -1.07 0.43 5.67
C GLY A 426 -0.14 -0.60 5.02
N ASN A 427 -0.59 -1.86 4.95
CA ASN A 427 0.14 -2.96 4.32
C ASN A 427 0.04 -2.95 2.79
N ALA A 428 -0.97 -2.30 2.22
CA ALA A 428 -1.14 -2.26 0.77
C ALA A 428 0.01 -1.53 0.06
N VAL A 429 0.23 -1.95 -1.19
CA VAL A 429 0.97 -1.16 -2.18
C VAL A 429 0.07 -0.03 -2.66
N ALA A 430 0.64 1.16 -2.83
CA ALA A 430 -0.08 2.30 -3.38
C ALA A 430 -0.71 1.94 -4.73
N VAL A 431 -2.02 2.17 -4.88
CA VAL A 431 -2.77 1.73 -6.06
C VAL A 431 -2.23 2.34 -7.36
N PRO A 432 -1.86 3.64 -7.44
CA PRO A 432 -1.27 4.22 -8.65
C PRO A 432 0.05 3.58 -9.05
N VAL A 433 0.90 3.18 -8.09
CA VAL A 433 2.15 2.47 -8.36
C VAL A 433 1.85 1.08 -8.94
N ALA A 434 0.93 0.34 -8.32
CA ALA A 434 0.50 -0.97 -8.83
C ALA A 434 -0.10 -0.87 -10.23
N ARG A 435 -0.86 0.20 -10.52
CA ARG A 435 -1.41 0.47 -11.85
C ARG A 435 -0.34 0.77 -12.89
N ALA A 436 0.67 1.57 -12.54
CA ALA A 436 1.81 1.86 -13.42
C ALA A 436 2.61 0.58 -13.75
N LEU A 437 2.87 -0.26 -12.74
CA LEU A 437 3.52 -1.57 -12.91
C LEU A 437 2.67 -2.52 -13.76
N GLY A 438 1.34 -2.54 -13.53
CA GLY A 438 0.40 -3.33 -14.32
C GLY A 438 0.35 -2.92 -15.79
N TYR A 439 0.42 -1.62 -16.07
CA TYR A 439 0.50 -1.10 -17.45
C TYR A 439 1.79 -1.54 -18.14
N ALA A 440 2.94 -1.42 -17.47
CA ALA A 440 4.22 -1.88 -18.01
C ALA A 440 4.24 -3.40 -18.28
N MET A 441 3.64 -4.20 -17.39
CA MET A 441 3.47 -5.63 -17.60
C MET A 441 2.53 -5.92 -18.78
N GLY A 442 1.43 -5.17 -18.91
CA GLY A 442 0.50 -5.30 -20.04
C GLY A 442 1.19 -5.08 -21.40
N LEU A 443 2.07 -4.08 -21.50
CA LEU A 443 2.90 -3.86 -22.69
C LEU A 443 3.86 -5.02 -22.95
N ALA A 444 4.45 -5.60 -21.90
CA ALA A 444 5.32 -6.76 -22.03
C ALA A 444 4.59 -8.00 -22.54
N VAL A 445 3.41 -8.30 -21.97
CA VAL A 445 2.53 -9.40 -22.40
C VAL A 445 2.13 -9.24 -23.87
N GLN A 446 1.82 -8.02 -24.29
CA GLN A 446 1.47 -7.70 -25.69
C GLN A 446 2.70 -7.62 -26.62
N LYS A 447 3.91 -7.85 -26.12
CA LYS A 447 5.18 -7.71 -26.86
C LYS A 447 5.36 -6.31 -27.47
N LEU A 448 4.84 -5.29 -26.79
CA LEU A 448 4.99 -3.87 -27.12
C LEU A 448 6.05 -3.18 -26.25
N SER A 449 6.54 -3.84 -25.19
CA SER A 449 7.62 -3.30 -24.36
C SER A 449 8.94 -3.20 -25.15
N ARG A 450 9.74 -2.18 -24.83
CA ARG A 450 11.05 -1.96 -25.46
C ARG A 450 12.18 -2.58 -24.63
N ALA A 451 13.41 -2.52 -25.14
CA ALA A 451 14.59 -3.11 -24.49
C ALA A 451 15.07 -2.30 -23.28
N GLU A 452 14.79 -0.99 -23.25
CA GLU A 452 15.21 -0.07 -22.20
C GLU A 452 14.63 -0.47 -20.83
N PRO A 453 15.29 -0.10 -19.72
CA PRO A 453 14.80 -0.44 -18.39
C PRO A 453 13.55 0.35 -17.96
N LEU A 454 13.32 1.51 -18.56
CA LEU A 454 12.35 2.50 -18.14
C LEU A 454 11.32 2.82 -19.24
N LEU A 455 10.10 3.13 -18.83
CA LEU A 455 8.95 3.42 -19.68
C LEU A 455 8.36 4.77 -19.31
N THR A 456 8.07 5.62 -20.30
CA THR A 456 7.22 6.81 -20.10
C THR A 456 5.75 6.42 -20.18
N LEU A 457 4.96 6.79 -19.18
CA LEU A 457 3.51 6.58 -19.17
C LEU A 457 2.81 7.60 -20.07
N PRO A 458 1.59 7.31 -20.56
CA PRO A 458 0.77 8.30 -21.25
C PRO A 458 0.56 9.59 -20.42
N PRO A 459 0.35 10.75 -21.06
CA PRO A 459 0.04 11.98 -20.34
C PRO A 459 -1.18 11.83 -19.40
N LYS A 460 -1.14 12.50 -18.25
CA LYS A 460 -2.21 12.48 -17.23
C LYS A 460 -2.59 11.09 -16.73
N PHE A 461 -1.68 10.11 -16.80
CA PHE A 461 -1.98 8.72 -16.48
C PHE A 461 -2.53 8.53 -15.06
N SER A 462 -1.92 9.17 -14.06
CA SER A 462 -2.20 8.90 -12.64
C SER A 462 -3.64 9.18 -12.23
N HIS A 463 -4.25 10.26 -12.73
CA HIS A 463 -5.63 10.64 -12.39
C HIS A 463 -6.60 10.57 -13.58
N SER A 464 -6.23 9.87 -14.65
CA SER A 464 -7.16 9.50 -15.72
C SER A 464 -7.69 8.10 -15.52
N THR A 465 -9.00 7.95 -15.62
CA THR A 465 -9.67 6.63 -15.64
C THR A 465 -9.28 5.85 -16.89
N THR A 466 -9.47 4.53 -16.87
CA THR A 466 -9.18 3.70 -18.06
C THR A 466 -10.04 4.11 -19.25
N ALA A 467 -11.30 4.50 -19.02
CA ALA A 467 -12.18 5.02 -20.07
C ALA A 467 -11.63 6.31 -20.72
N GLN A 468 -11.13 7.24 -19.91
CA GLN A 468 -10.52 8.49 -20.42
C GLN A 468 -9.24 8.22 -21.21
N LEU A 469 -8.38 7.32 -20.72
CA LEU A 469 -7.14 6.95 -21.43
C LEU A 469 -7.42 6.28 -22.78
N LEU A 470 -8.44 5.42 -22.85
CA LEU A 470 -8.84 4.79 -24.11
C LEU A 470 -9.44 5.81 -25.08
N GLN A 471 -10.24 6.76 -24.61
CA GLN A 471 -10.81 7.82 -25.47
C GLN A 471 -9.74 8.72 -26.06
N ALA A 472 -8.76 9.14 -25.25
CA ALA A 472 -7.64 9.96 -25.70
C ALA A 472 -6.83 9.28 -26.80
N SER A 473 -6.63 7.95 -26.71
CA SER A 473 -5.91 7.19 -27.74
C SER A 473 -6.64 7.07 -29.08
N VAL A 474 -7.97 7.26 -29.09
CA VAL A 474 -8.79 7.21 -30.31
C VAL A 474 -8.90 8.59 -30.97
N SER A 475 -8.77 9.67 -30.21
CA SER A 475 -8.76 11.05 -30.75
C SER A 475 -7.42 11.46 -31.38
N ASP A 476 -6.34 10.77 -31.02
CA ASP A 476 -4.98 10.99 -31.54
C ASP A 476 -4.63 10.09 -32.75
N ALA A 477 -5.56 9.22 -33.17
CA ALA A 477 -5.44 8.30 -34.32
C ALA A 477 -6.41 8.71 -35.44
#